data_AF-A0A2S5KVL3-F1
#
_entry.id   AF-A0A2S5KVL3-F1
#
_cell.length_a   1.000
_cell.length_b   1.000
_cell.length_c   1.000
_cell.angle_alpha   90.00
_cell.angle_beta   90.00
_cell.angle_gamma   90.00
#
_symmetry.space_group_name_H-M   'P 1'
#
loop_
_entity.id
_entity.type
_entity.pdbx_description
1 polymer ?
#
loop_
_entity_poly.entity_id
_entity_poly.type
_entity_poly.pdbx_seq_one_letter_code
_entity_poly.pdbx_strand_id
1 'polypeptide(L)'
;MGLSIAGLAFKTQKEITPADYIARLTGMEPVAVTGDSEFDTRDAGSFRVETDGETVLIINADLGLNTFRSSSQQLQQIYHALDMPEEIIAFAVLESGGTYGYAILHQGVLVRARLQESGDFPPSIDTGTPPAIEQAWLDCPFYLLYDGDEADDDLVMDEEELDEVEIEKVYYKGDREDELLECLLTEKVVEELFEDRFGFTPWNTSELEEVFEFKLPAATH
;
A
#
# COMPACT_ATOMS: atom_id res chain seq x y z
N MET A 1 -9.72 -2.24 16.79
CA MET A 1 -10.02 -1.41 15.61
C MET A 1 -8.85 -1.63 14.69
N GLY A 2 -9.08 -2.16 13.50
CA GLY A 2 -8.00 -2.44 12.56
C GLY A 2 -7.50 -1.17 11.89
N LEU A 3 -6.26 -1.20 11.44
CA LEU A 3 -5.65 -0.13 10.65
C LEU A 3 -6.36 0.00 9.28
N SER A 4 -6.53 1.24 8.81
CA SER A 4 -7.11 1.50 7.49
C SER A 4 -6.49 2.77 6.91
N ILE A 5 -5.38 2.59 6.20
CA ILE A 5 -4.60 3.68 5.60
C ILE A 5 -4.26 3.34 4.15
N ALA A 6 -4.35 4.33 3.28
CA ALA A 6 -3.97 4.21 1.87
C ALA A 6 -3.60 5.60 1.34
N GLY A 7 -2.69 5.65 0.37
CA GLY A 7 -2.18 6.92 -0.10
C GLY A 7 -0.93 6.80 -0.97
N LEU A 8 -0.19 7.90 -1.05
CA LEU A 8 1.08 8.02 -1.74
C LEU A 8 2.17 8.45 -0.76
N ALA A 9 3.38 7.95 -0.95
CA ALA A 9 4.58 8.39 -0.23
C ALA A 9 5.70 8.65 -1.23
N PHE A 10 6.46 9.72 -1.02
CA PHE A 10 7.58 10.09 -1.88
C PHE A 10 8.54 11.02 -1.13
N LYS A 11 9.77 11.12 -1.65
CA LYS A 11 10.74 12.13 -1.20
C LYS A 11 10.72 13.33 -2.14
N THR A 12 10.86 14.52 -1.57
CA THR A 12 10.93 15.79 -2.29
C THR A 12 12.18 16.57 -1.89
N GLN A 13 12.66 17.41 -2.82
CA GLN A 13 13.70 18.40 -2.55
C GLN A 13 13.16 19.83 -2.67
N LYS A 14 11.86 19.98 -2.99
CA LYS A 14 11.23 21.28 -3.19
C LYS A 14 10.20 21.53 -2.10
N GLU A 15 10.24 22.75 -1.58
CA GLU A 15 9.22 23.24 -0.65
C GLU A 15 7.93 23.49 -1.43
N ILE A 16 7.02 22.53 -1.36
CA ILE A 16 5.63 22.62 -1.83
C ILE A 16 4.77 22.55 -0.59
N THR A 17 3.79 23.45 -0.47
CA THR A 17 2.92 23.42 0.70
C THR A 17 2.02 22.17 0.65
N PRO A 18 1.63 21.61 1.80
CA PRO A 18 0.69 20.49 1.86
C PRO A 18 -0.59 20.73 1.06
N ALA A 19 -1.14 21.95 1.10
CA ALA A 19 -2.33 22.33 0.34
C ALA A 19 -2.07 22.33 -1.18
N ASP A 20 -0.90 22.78 -1.63
CA ASP A 20 -0.55 22.80 -3.05
C ASP A 20 -0.46 21.39 -3.65
N TYR A 21 0.00 20.39 -2.89
CA TYR A 21 -0.02 19.00 -3.36
C TYR A 21 -1.44 18.54 -3.67
N ILE A 22 -2.37 18.78 -2.74
CA ILE A 22 -3.77 18.39 -2.93
C ILE A 22 -4.40 19.17 -4.10
N ALA A 23 -4.13 20.48 -4.19
CA ALA A 23 -4.63 21.31 -5.28
C ALA A 23 -4.14 20.84 -6.65
N ARG A 24 -2.86 20.45 -6.76
CA ARG A 24 -2.29 19.93 -8.01
C ARG A 24 -2.82 18.55 -8.39
N LEU A 25 -3.02 17.67 -7.41
CA LEU A 25 -3.55 16.32 -7.64
C LEU A 25 -5.02 16.34 -8.06
N THR A 26 -5.81 17.22 -7.47
CA THR A 26 -7.28 17.22 -7.61
C THR A 26 -7.79 18.30 -8.57
N GLY A 27 -6.99 19.33 -8.83
CA GLY A 27 -7.42 20.54 -9.55
C GLY A 27 -8.33 21.46 -8.73
N MET A 28 -8.46 21.24 -7.42
CA MET A 28 -9.35 21.97 -6.53
C MET A 28 -8.60 22.54 -5.32
N GLU A 29 -8.89 23.78 -4.94
CA GLU A 29 -8.31 24.37 -3.73
C GLU A 29 -8.85 23.68 -2.47
N PRO A 30 -8.00 23.02 -1.67
CA PRO A 30 -8.43 22.36 -0.44
C PRO A 30 -8.73 23.36 0.68
N VAL A 31 -9.61 22.97 1.60
CA VAL A 31 -9.89 23.72 2.83
C VAL A 31 -9.25 23.00 4.00
N ALA A 32 -8.37 23.69 4.74
CA ALA A 32 -7.77 23.14 5.95
C ALA A 32 -8.85 22.90 7.02
N VAL A 33 -8.75 21.74 7.69
CA VAL A 33 -9.68 21.32 8.74
C VAL A 33 -8.92 21.30 10.06
N THR A 34 -9.57 21.76 11.14
CA THR A 34 -8.99 21.71 12.48
C THR A 34 -10.02 21.17 13.46
N GLY A 35 -9.70 20.06 14.13
CA GLY A 35 -10.52 19.50 15.20
C GLY A 35 -11.90 18.98 14.77
N ASP A 36 -12.05 18.56 13.51
CA ASP A 36 -13.28 17.98 13.00
C ASP A 36 -13.36 16.49 13.38
N SER A 37 -14.39 16.12 14.12
CA SER A 37 -14.65 14.71 14.48
C SER A 37 -15.11 13.87 13.29
N GLU A 38 -15.41 14.47 12.15
CA GLU A 38 -15.85 13.82 10.91
C GLU A 38 -14.74 13.78 9.82
N PHE A 39 -13.47 13.87 10.21
CA PHE A 39 -12.37 13.67 9.27
C PHE A 39 -12.07 12.17 9.09
N ASP A 40 -12.24 11.67 7.87
CA ASP A 40 -11.99 10.28 7.51
C ASP A 40 -11.30 10.22 6.14
N THR A 41 -10.06 9.73 6.09
CA THR A 41 -9.28 9.61 4.85
C THR A 41 -9.80 8.54 3.90
N ARG A 42 -10.85 7.80 4.29
CA ARG A 42 -11.61 6.91 3.40
C ARG A 42 -12.59 7.68 2.52
N ASP A 43 -12.95 8.90 2.90
CA ASP A 43 -13.77 9.77 2.07
C ASP A 43 -12.92 10.35 0.93
N ALA A 44 -13.39 10.23 -0.31
CA ALA A 44 -12.65 10.69 -1.50
C ALA A 44 -12.24 12.18 -1.45
N GLY A 45 -12.98 13.01 -0.72
CA GLY A 45 -12.70 14.43 -0.54
C GLY A 45 -11.80 14.79 0.65
N SER A 46 -11.39 13.83 1.47
CA SER A 46 -10.63 14.06 2.70
C SER A 46 -9.19 13.61 2.53
N PHE A 47 -8.24 14.52 2.72
CA PHE A 47 -6.81 14.27 2.53
C PHE A 47 -6.05 14.62 3.80
N ARG A 48 -5.20 13.71 4.26
CA ARG A 48 -4.19 14.02 5.27
C ARG A 48 -2.84 14.07 4.58
N VAL A 49 -2.04 15.08 4.90
CA VAL A 49 -0.65 15.20 4.45
C VAL A 49 0.24 15.20 5.68
N GLU A 50 1.21 14.29 5.71
CA GLU A 50 2.23 14.20 6.76
C GLU A 50 3.61 14.42 6.14
N THR A 51 4.47 15.18 6.80
CA THR A 51 5.78 15.55 6.25
C THR A 51 6.81 15.89 7.34
N ASP A 52 8.08 15.63 7.04
CA ASP A 52 9.26 16.11 7.79
C ASP A 52 10.10 17.13 6.97
N GLY A 53 9.59 17.52 5.80
CA GLY A 53 10.25 18.42 4.85
C GLY A 53 10.99 17.71 3.72
N GLU A 54 11.41 16.45 3.91
CA GLU A 54 12.05 15.62 2.88
C GLU A 54 11.09 14.51 2.39
N THR A 55 10.38 13.87 3.29
CA THR A 55 9.41 12.81 3.03
C THR A 55 8.00 13.36 3.13
N VAL A 56 7.16 13.05 2.16
CA VAL A 56 5.75 13.46 2.13
C VAL A 56 4.88 12.23 1.99
N LEU A 57 3.90 12.10 2.89
CA LEU A 57 2.80 11.15 2.78
C LEU A 57 1.51 11.91 2.48
N ILE A 58 0.80 11.49 1.46
CA ILE A 58 -0.54 11.96 1.14
C ILE A 58 -1.51 10.79 1.32
N ILE A 59 -2.26 10.82 2.42
CA ILE A 59 -3.17 9.79 2.84
C ILE A 59 -4.58 10.14 2.35
N ASN A 60 -5.08 9.32 1.43
CA ASN A 60 -6.42 9.31 0.90
C ASN A 60 -6.67 7.96 0.23
N ALA A 61 -7.72 7.25 0.67
CA ALA A 61 -7.93 5.87 0.24
C ALA A 61 -8.27 5.74 -1.24
N ASP A 62 -9.06 6.67 -1.77
CA ASP A 62 -9.41 6.70 -3.19
C ASP A 62 -8.16 6.93 -4.06
N LEU A 63 -7.29 7.88 -3.68
CA LEU A 63 -6.03 8.15 -4.36
C LEU A 63 -5.10 6.93 -4.36
N GLY A 64 -4.88 6.32 -3.19
CA GLY A 64 -4.03 5.13 -3.06
C GLY A 64 -4.54 3.98 -3.93
N LEU A 65 -5.81 3.61 -3.78
CA LEU A 65 -6.42 2.49 -4.51
C LEU A 65 -6.54 2.74 -6.02
N ASN A 66 -6.88 3.96 -6.44
CA ASN A 66 -6.99 4.29 -7.86
C ASN A 66 -5.63 4.29 -8.57
N THR A 67 -4.52 4.46 -7.85
CA THR A 67 -3.19 4.41 -8.45
C THR A 67 -2.89 3.02 -9.05
N PHE A 68 -3.34 1.94 -8.42
CA PHE A 68 -3.17 0.58 -8.94
C PHE A 68 -3.90 0.33 -10.27
N ARG A 69 -5.00 1.06 -10.51
CA ARG A 69 -5.89 0.90 -11.66
C ARG A 69 -5.70 2.00 -12.71
N SER A 70 -4.80 2.94 -12.45
CA SER A 70 -4.58 4.11 -13.29
C SER A 70 -3.83 3.75 -14.57
N SER A 71 -4.24 4.36 -15.68
CA SER A 71 -3.50 4.32 -16.94
C SER A 71 -2.16 5.03 -16.82
N SER A 72 -1.20 4.72 -17.71
CA SER A 72 0.10 5.41 -17.74
C SER A 72 -0.01 6.93 -17.85
N GLN A 73 -1.04 7.43 -18.55
CA GLN A 73 -1.29 8.87 -18.64
C GLN A 73 -1.70 9.47 -17.29
N GLN A 74 -2.55 8.79 -16.53
CA GLN A 74 -2.97 9.23 -15.19
C GLN A 74 -1.79 9.17 -14.20
N LEU A 75 -0.96 8.12 -14.26
CA LEU A 75 0.25 8.03 -13.43
C LEU A 75 1.23 9.16 -13.73
N GLN A 76 1.39 9.55 -15.00
CA GLN A 76 2.20 10.72 -15.38
C GLN A 76 1.61 12.03 -14.86
N GLN A 77 0.27 12.17 -14.81
CA GLN A 77 -0.38 13.33 -14.20
C GLN A 77 -0.09 13.41 -12.71
N ILE A 78 -0.20 12.30 -11.97
CA ILE A 78 0.18 12.21 -10.55
C ILE A 78 1.65 12.60 -10.36
N TYR A 79 2.55 12.02 -11.16
CA TYR A 79 3.98 12.32 -11.12
C TYR A 79 4.28 13.81 -11.30
N HIS A 80 3.65 14.46 -12.28
CA HIS A 80 3.81 15.90 -12.48
C HIS A 80 3.18 16.74 -11.37
N ALA A 81 2.03 16.32 -10.83
CA ALA A 81 1.35 17.01 -9.73
C ALA A 81 2.20 17.02 -8.45
N LEU A 82 2.93 15.93 -8.20
CA LEU A 82 3.87 15.79 -7.08
C LEU A 82 5.25 16.42 -7.35
N ASP A 83 5.39 17.15 -8.46
CA ASP A 83 6.62 17.83 -8.86
C ASP A 83 7.79 16.89 -9.17
N MET A 84 7.46 15.75 -9.76
CA MET A 84 8.37 14.80 -10.38
C MET A 84 9.41 14.21 -9.40
N PRO A 85 8.99 13.62 -8.27
CA PRO A 85 9.91 12.95 -7.35
C PRO A 85 10.51 11.71 -8.02
N GLU A 86 11.73 11.32 -7.64
CA GLU A 86 12.41 10.17 -8.27
C GLU A 86 11.57 8.88 -8.22
N GLU A 87 10.93 8.64 -7.07
CA GLU A 87 10.09 7.48 -6.81
C GLU A 87 8.83 7.91 -6.04
N ILE A 88 7.70 7.25 -6.35
CA ILE A 88 6.44 7.34 -5.61
C ILE A 88 6.02 5.93 -5.24
N ILE A 89 5.70 5.72 -3.97
CA ILE A 89 5.09 4.48 -3.48
C ILE A 89 3.63 4.76 -3.19
N ALA A 90 2.74 4.16 -3.99
CA ALA A 90 1.33 4.08 -3.62
C ALA A 90 1.13 2.86 -2.73
N PHE A 91 0.25 2.97 -1.74
CA PHE A 91 0.04 1.92 -0.77
C PHE A 91 -1.41 1.84 -0.31
N ALA A 92 -1.81 0.65 0.13
CA ALA A 92 -3.07 0.38 0.80
C ALA A 92 -2.86 -0.69 1.87
N VAL A 93 -3.28 -0.40 3.10
CA VAL A 93 -3.29 -1.31 4.25
C VAL A 93 -4.63 -1.11 4.97
N LEU A 94 -5.61 -1.91 4.57
CA LEU A 94 -7.00 -1.84 5.03
C LEU A 94 -7.37 -3.18 5.69
N GLU A 95 -6.95 -3.36 6.95
CA GLU A 95 -7.06 -4.63 7.68
C GLU A 95 -8.49 -5.16 7.74
N SER A 96 -9.47 -4.28 8.01
CA SER A 96 -10.87 -4.71 8.13
C SER A 96 -11.47 -5.21 6.81
N GLY A 97 -10.86 -4.81 5.68
CA GLY A 97 -11.25 -5.25 4.35
C GLY A 97 -10.33 -6.31 3.77
N GLY A 98 -9.27 -6.74 4.48
CA GLY A 98 -8.26 -7.65 3.95
C GLY A 98 -7.59 -7.14 2.67
N THR A 99 -7.49 -5.81 2.51
CA THR A 99 -6.91 -5.20 1.31
C THR A 99 -5.52 -4.66 1.62
N TYR A 100 -4.52 -5.24 0.97
CA TYR A 100 -3.12 -4.86 1.09
C TYR A 100 -2.53 -4.65 -0.28
N GLY A 101 -1.71 -3.62 -0.45
CA GLY A 101 -1.04 -3.42 -1.72
C GLY A 101 -0.01 -2.32 -1.69
N TYR A 102 0.91 -2.44 -2.65
CA TYR A 102 1.87 -1.39 -2.96
C TYR A 102 2.10 -1.31 -4.47
N ALA A 103 2.37 -0.10 -4.94
CA ALA A 103 2.80 0.15 -6.30
C ALA A 103 3.99 1.12 -6.28
N ILE A 104 5.02 0.78 -7.03
CA ILE A 104 6.24 1.58 -7.17
C ILE A 104 6.18 2.26 -8.54
N LEU A 105 6.22 3.59 -8.53
CA LEU A 105 6.38 4.40 -9.71
C LEU A 105 7.78 4.99 -9.70
N HIS A 106 8.57 4.69 -10.72
CA HIS A 106 9.86 5.33 -10.94
C HIS A 106 9.73 6.35 -12.07
N GLN A 107 9.98 7.63 -11.78
CA GLN A 107 9.84 8.71 -12.77
C GLN A 107 8.46 8.73 -13.46
N GLY A 108 7.41 8.41 -12.70
CA GLY A 108 6.01 8.35 -13.18
C GLY A 108 5.66 7.11 -14.01
N VAL A 109 6.55 6.13 -14.11
CA VAL A 109 6.30 4.85 -14.77
C VAL A 109 6.08 3.77 -13.72
N LEU A 110 4.99 3.02 -13.83
CA LEU A 110 4.73 1.87 -12.95
C LEU A 110 5.77 0.78 -13.21
N VAL A 111 6.58 0.45 -12.20
CA VAL A 111 7.62 -0.60 -12.30
C VAL A 111 7.24 -1.89 -11.58
N ARG A 112 6.41 -1.78 -10.53
CA ARG A 112 5.87 -2.90 -9.76
C ARG A 112 4.51 -2.50 -9.20
N ALA A 113 3.55 -3.41 -9.26
CA ALA A 113 2.33 -3.33 -8.46
C ALA A 113 1.94 -4.71 -7.96
N ARG A 114 1.60 -4.78 -6.67
CA ARG A 114 0.95 -5.93 -6.03
C ARG A 114 -0.25 -5.41 -5.24
N LEU A 115 -1.45 -5.92 -5.52
CA LEU A 115 -2.67 -5.59 -4.77
C LEU A 115 -3.43 -6.88 -4.49
N GLN A 116 -3.79 -7.06 -3.23
CA GLN A 116 -4.62 -8.12 -2.70
C GLN A 116 -5.88 -7.45 -2.13
N GLU A 117 -7.07 -7.87 -2.55
CA GLU A 117 -8.33 -7.29 -2.08
C GLU A 117 -9.17 -8.36 -1.38
N SER A 118 -9.83 -8.04 -0.26
CA SER A 118 -10.76 -8.97 0.42
C SER A 118 -10.18 -10.31 0.85
N GLY A 119 -8.86 -10.39 1.06
CA GLY A 119 -8.19 -11.67 1.31
C GLY A 119 -8.13 -12.60 0.09
N ASP A 120 -8.48 -12.10 -1.10
CA ASP A 120 -8.38 -12.86 -2.35
C ASP A 120 -6.97 -13.39 -2.53
N PHE A 121 -6.87 -14.69 -2.80
CA PHE A 121 -5.62 -15.34 -3.13
C PHE A 121 -5.80 -16.14 -4.44
N PRO A 122 -4.99 -15.92 -5.48
CA PRO A 122 -3.81 -15.02 -5.58
C PRO A 122 -4.17 -13.52 -5.63
N PRO A 123 -3.18 -12.59 -5.54
CA PRO A 123 -3.42 -11.16 -5.62
C PRO A 123 -4.17 -10.75 -6.89
N SER A 124 -5.09 -9.78 -6.78
CA SER A 124 -5.88 -9.27 -7.90
C SER A 124 -5.06 -8.49 -8.92
N ILE A 125 -3.94 -7.89 -8.48
CA ILE A 125 -2.94 -7.27 -9.34
C ILE A 125 -1.57 -7.78 -8.92
N ASP A 126 -0.82 -8.33 -9.87
CA ASP A 126 0.57 -8.74 -9.71
C ASP A 126 1.31 -8.49 -11.02
N THR A 127 1.99 -7.34 -11.12
CA THR A 127 2.66 -6.90 -12.36
C THR A 127 4.01 -6.24 -12.09
N GLY A 128 4.91 -6.31 -13.06
CA GLY A 128 6.26 -5.75 -12.94
C GLY A 128 7.27 -6.71 -12.31
N THR A 129 8.47 -6.22 -12.05
CA THR A 129 9.55 -7.04 -11.45
C THR A 129 9.59 -6.84 -9.94
N PRO A 130 9.53 -7.91 -9.13
CA PRO A 130 9.65 -7.82 -7.68
C PRO A 130 10.89 -7.02 -7.24
N PRO A 131 10.77 -6.08 -6.28
CA PRO A 131 11.93 -5.47 -5.65
C PRO A 131 12.69 -6.52 -4.83
N ALA A 132 13.94 -6.22 -4.46
CA ALA A 132 14.81 -7.17 -3.75
C ALA A 132 14.20 -7.71 -2.45
N ILE A 133 13.45 -6.88 -1.72
CA ILE A 133 12.73 -7.27 -0.49
C ILE A 133 11.64 -8.32 -0.76
N GLU A 134 10.84 -8.13 -1.81
CA GLU A 134 9.81 -9.11 -2.19
C GLU A 134 10.48 -10.37 -2.71
N GLN A 135 11.50 -10.23 -3.57
CA GLN A 135 12.22 -11.35 -4.14
C GLN A 135 12.87 -12.21 -3.04
N ALA A 136 13.39 -11.59 -1.98
CA ALA A 136 13.96 -12.31 -0.84
C ALA A 136 12.94 -13.24 -0.16
N TRP A 137 11.67 -12.85 -0.11
CA TRP A 137 10.58 -13.71 0.37
C TRP A 137 10.18 -14.77 -0.66
N LEU A 138 10.03 -14.39 -1.93
CA LEU A 138 9.63 -15.32 -2.99
C LEU A 138 10.67 -16.43 -3.25
N ASP A 139 11.95 -16.16 -2.98
CA ASP A 139 13.04 -17.13 -3.08
C ASP A 139 13.20 -18.00 -1.82
N CYS A 140 12.44 -17.73 -0.75
CA CYS A 140 12.49 -18.53 0.46
C CYS A 140 11.95 -19.95 0.19
N PRO A 141 12.49 -20.96 0.90
CA PRO A 141 11.81 -22.23 1.06
C PRO A 141 10.38 -22.02 1.59
N PHE A 142 9.49 -22.96 1.25
CA PHE A 142 8.12 -22.94 1.73
C PHE A 142 7.63 -24.36 2.07
N TYR A 143 6.58 -24.44 2.87
CA TYR A 143 5.77 -25.63 3.07
C TYR A 143 4.29 -25.28 2.96
N LEU A 144 3.42 -26.29 2.92
CA LEU A 144 1.98 -26.12 2.83
C LEU A 144 1.33 -26.50 4.16
N LEU A 145 0.35 -25.71 4.59
CA LEU A 145 -0.56 -26.03 5.66
C LEU A 145 -1.88 -26.56 5.06
N TYR A 146 -2.44 -27.57 5.71
CA TYR A 146 -3.72 -28.19 5.44
C TYR A 146 -4.55 -28.12 6.72
N ASP A 147 -5.63 -27.33 6.72
CA ASP A 147 -6.47 -27.08 7.92
C ASP A 147 -5.65 -26.64 9.16
N GLY A 148 -4.59 -25.86 8.92
CA GLY A 148 -3.68 -25.35 9.95
C GLY A 148 -2.57 -26.30 10.41
N ASP A 149 -2.50 -27.53 9.89
CA ASP A 149 -1.44 -28.50 10.15
C ASP A 149 -0.50 -28.64 8.94
N GLU A 150 0.79 -28.90 9.17
CA GLU A 150 1.75 -29.10 8.07
C GLU A 150 1.38 -30.35 7.26
N ALA A 151 1.37 -30.19 5.93
CA ALA A 151 1.20 -31.28 5.00
C ALA A 151 2.24 -32.37 5.22
N ASP A 152 1.80 -33.61 5.43
CA ASP A 152 2.69 -34.75 5.26
C ASP A 152 2.84 -35.03 3.75
N ASP A 153 4.06 -35.34 3.28
CA ASP A 153 4.34 -35.60 1.86
C ASP A 153 3.51 -36.78 1.28
N ASP A 154 2.94 -37.62 2.17
CA ASP A 154 2.10 -38.78 1.86
C ASP A 154 0.60 -38.45 1.79
N LEU A 155 0.18 -37.18 1.93
CA LEU A 155 -1.22 -36.76 1.78
C LEU A 155 -1.68 -36.91 0.32
N VAL A 156 -2.27 -38.06 0.01
CA VAL A 156 -3.01 -38.31 -1.22
C VAL A 156 -4.47 -37.94 -0.97
N MET A 157 -4.83 -36.69 -1.25
CA MET A 157 -6.22 -36.25 -1.26
C MET A 157 -6.88 -36.62 -2.58
N ASP A 158 -8.16 -36.99 -2.54
CA ASP A 158 -8.95 -37.09 -3.76
C ASP A 158 -9.34 -35.69 -4.29
N GLU A 159 -9.72 -35.61 -5.57
CA GLU A 159 -10.06 -34.32 -6.22
C GLU A 159 -11.27 -33.62 -5.58
N GLU A 160 -12.14 -34.34 -4.84
CA GLU A 160 -13.32 -33.77 -4.18
C GLU A 160 -12.96 -33.14 -2.82
N GLU A 161 -12.03 -33.72 -2.06
CA GLU A 161 -11.54 -33.15 -0.80
C GLU A 161 -10.64 -31.91 -1.02
N LEU A 162 -9.96 -31.80 -2.17
CA LEU A 162 -9.14 -30.62 -2.50
C LEU A 162 -9.95 -29.32 -2.64
N ASP A 163 -11.22 -29.41 -3.03
CA ASP A 163 -12.10 -28.24 -3.18
C ASP A 163 -12.65 -27.74 -1.83
N GLU A 164 -12.55 -28.53 -0.75
CA GLU A 164 -13.08 -28.20 0.58
C GLU A 164 -12.00 -27.75 1.58
N VAL A 165 -10.71 -27.92 1.27
CA VAL A 165 -9.61 -27.66 2.19
C VAL A 165 -8.87 -26.37 1.85
N GLU A 166 -8.71 -25.50 2.86
CA GLU A 166 -7.85 -24.33 2.76
C GLU A 166 -6.38 -24.78 2.81
N ILE A 167 -5.74 -24.79 1.65
CA ILE A 167 -4.30 -25.01 1.53
C ILE A 167 -3.60 -23.64 1.59
N GLU A 168 -2.79 -23.43 2.63
CA GLU A 168 -2.04 -22.19 2.80
C GLU A 168 -0.54 -22.43 2.56
N LYS A 169 0.09 -21.54 1.80
CA LYS A 169 1.55 -21.58 1.62
C LYS A 169 2.24 -20.74 2.69
N VAL A 170 3.27 -21.30 3.32
CA VAL A 170 4.08 -20.62 4.33
C VAL A 170 5.52 -20.52 3.85
N TYR A 171 6.00 -19.30 3.64
CA TYR A 171 7.42 -19.00 3.40
C TYR A 171 8.18 -19.01 4.72
N TYR A 172 9.44 -19.44 4.72
CA TYR A 172 10.27 -19.35 5.93
C TYR A 172 11.73 -19.00 5.67
N LYS A 173 12.34 -18.31 6.65
CA LYS A 173 13.78 -18.00 6.68
C LYS A 173 14.46 -18.74 7.84
N GLY A 174 15.75 -19.06 7.64
CA GLY A 174 16.54 -19.78 8.65
C GLY A 174 16.04 -21.21 8.87
N ASP A 175 16.04 -21.67 10.11
CA ASP A 175 15.49 -22.95 10.54
C ASP A 175 14.03 -22.79 11.01
N ARG A 176 13.21 -22.13 10.18
CA ARG A 176 11.81 -21.75 10.49
C ARG A 176 11.64 -20.80 11.69
N GLU A 177 12.60 -19.92 11.92
CA GLU A 177 12.49 -18.90 12.98
C GLU A 177 11.59 -17.72 12.58
N ASP A 178 11.43 -17.52 11.27
CA ASP A 178 10.63 -16.46 10.67
C ASP A 178 9.76 -17.09 9.58
N GLU A 179 8.46 -17.14 9.82
CA GLU A 179 7.46 -17.75 8.96
C GLU A 179 6.45 -16.70 8.50
N LEU A 180 6.07 -16.77 7.23
CA LEU A 180 5.16 -15.82 6.60
C LEU A 180 4.15 -16.55 5.74
N LEU A 181 2.88 -16.48 6.13
CA LEU A 181 1.77 -16.92 5.30
C LEU A 181 1.74 -16.12 4.00
N GLU A 182 1.48 -16.80 2.90
CA GLU A 182 1.43 -16.16 1.59
C GLU A 182 0.33 -15.09 1.48
N CYS A 183 -0.79 -15.27 2.21
CA CYS A 183 -1.85 -14.27 2.33
C CYS A 183 -1.42 -13.00 3.08
N LEU A 184 -0.32 -13.05 3.84
CA LEU A 184 0.29 -11.91 4.54
C LEU A 184 1.51 -11.34 3.81
N LEU A 185 1.96 -11.98 2.72
CA LEU A 185 3.16 -11.56 1.99
C LEU A 185 3.06 -10.11 1.50
N THR A 186 1.89 -9.74 0.96
CA THR A 186 1.69 -8.39 0.43
C THR A 186 1.83 -7.33 1.52
N GLU A 187 1.20 -7.55 2.67
CA GLU A 187 1.30 -6.67 3.85
C GLU A 187 2.74 -6.55 4.32
N LYS A 188 3.43 -7.68 4.47
CA LYS A 188 4.82 -7.72 4.92
C LYS A 188 5.76 -6.96 4.00
N VAL A 189 5.58 -7.11 2.69
CA VAL A 189 6.38 -6.40 1.70
C VAL A 189 6.11 -4.89 1.73
N VAL A 190 4.86 -4.45 1.95
CA VAL A 190 4.58 -3.00 2.13
C VAL A 190 5.34 -2.45 3.33
N GLU A 191 5.30 -3.15 4.46
CA GLU A 191 6.02 -2.77 5.69
C GLU A 191 7.52 -2.61 5.42
N GLU A 192 8.17 -3.67 4.92
CA GLU A 192 9.61 -3.69 4.65
C GLU A 192 10.01 -2.66 3.58
N LEU A 193 9.15 -2.41 2.58
CA LEU A 193 9.39 -1.39 1.55
C LEU A 193 9.47 0.00 2.15
N PHE A 194 8.58 0.30 3.09
CA PHE A 194 8.52 1.60 3.74
C PHE A 194 9.70 1.82 4.69
N GLU A 195 10.07 0.80 5.46
CA GLU A 195 11.28 0.82 6.30
C GLU A 195 12.55 1.01 5.46
N ASP A 196 12.69 0.30 4.34
CA ASP A 196 13.87 0.40 3.46
C ASP A 196 13.97 1.78 2.76
N ARG A 197 12.85 2.35 2.34
CA ARG A 197 12.82 3.58 1.52
C ARG A 197 12.76 4.87 2.33
N PHE A 198 12.01 4.85 3.43
CA PHE A 198 11.72 6.03 4.23
C PHE A 198 12.22 5.92 5.67
N GLY A 199 12.56 4.71 6.14
CA GLY A 199 13.03 4.49 7.51
C GLY A 199 11.91 4.34 8.54
N PHE A 200 10.65 4.31 8.12
CA PHE A 200 9.47 4.20 8.97
C PHE A 200 8.30 3.58 8.23
N THR A 201 7.24 3.19 8.96
CA THR A 201 5.98 2.70 8.40
C THR A 201 4.85 3.74 8.51
N PRO A 202 3.99 3.92 7.48
CA PRO A 202 2.96 4.97 7.44
C PRO A 202 1.94 4.93 8.59
N TRP A 203 1.76 3.76 9.19
CA TRP A 203 0.83 3.56 10.30
C TRP A 203 1.47 3.76 11.68
N ASN A 204 2.78 3.99 11.72
CA ASN A 204 3.48 4.47 12.90
C ASN A 204 3.72 5.98 12.79
N THR A 205 2.62 6.75 12.71
CA THR A 205 2.60 8.20 12.39
C THR A 205 3.28 9.11 13.42
N SER A 206 3.88 8.57 14.47
CA SER A 206 4.63 9.36 15.46
C SER A 206 5.97 9.89 14.96
N GLU A 207 6.40 9.47 13.76
CA GLU A 207 7.72 9.77 13.22
C GLU A 207 7.78 11.01 12.32
N LEU A 208 6.65 11.47 11.77
CA LEU A 208 6.61 12.70 10.96
C LEU A 208 6.20 13.91 11.81
N GLU A 209 6.92 15.02 11.62
CA GLU A 209 6.82 16.19 12.50
C GLU A 209 5.54 17.00 12.28
N GLU A 210 5.07 17.09 11.03
CA GLU A 210 3.96 17.95 10.66
C GLU A 210 2.82 17.17 10.02
N VAL A 211 1.60 17.39 10.52
CA VAL A 211 0.36 16.75 10.06
C VAL A 211 -0.66 17.81 9.69
N PHE A 212 -1.21 17.71 8.47
CA PHE A 212 -2.19 18.63 7.92
C PHE A 212 -3.40 17.87 7.38
N GLU A 213 -4.59 18.36 7.68
CA GLU A 213 -5.85 17.74 7.24
C GLU A 213 -6.65 18.72 6.37
N PHE A 214 -7.16 18.21 5.26
CA PHE A 214 -7.82 18.98 4.22
C PHE A 214 -9.10 18.30 3.75
N LYS A 215 -10.13 19.10 3.46
CA LYS A 215 -11.33 18.66 2.74
C LYS A 215 -11.46 19.43 1.42
N LEU A 216 -11.83 18.74 0.36
CA LEU A 216 -12.24 19.37 -0.89
C LEU A 216 -13.61 20.03 -0.72
N PRO A 217 -13.85 21.20 -1.34
CA PRO A 217 -15.17 21.81 -1.32
C PRO A 217 -16.17 20.90 -2.06
N ALA A 218 -17.39 20.79 -1.54
CA ALA A 218 -18.45 20.04 -2.19
C ALA A 218 -18.64 20.57 -3.63
N ALA A 219 -18.71 19.67 -4.60
CA ALA A 219 -18.95 20.06 -5.98
C ALA A 219 -20.30 20.79 -6.08
N THR A 220 -20.26 22.10 -6.33
CA THR A 220 -21.45 22.89 -6.67
C THR A 220 -21.84 22.53 -8.09
N HIS A 221 -22.74 21.55 -8.23
CA HIS A 221 -23.38 21.19 -9.49
C HIS A 221 -24.39 22.23 -9.96
#